data_AF-A0A522N512-F1
#
_entry.id   AF-A0A522N512-F1
#
_cell.length_a   1.000
_cell.length_b   1.000
_cell.length_c   1.000
_cell.angle_alpha   90.00
_cell.angle_beta   90.00
_cell.angle_gamma   90.00
#
_symmetry.space_group_name_H-M   'P 1'
#
loop_
_entity.id
_entity.type
_entity.pdbx_description
1 polymer ?
#
loop_
_entity_poly.entity_id
_entity_poly.type
_entity_poly.pdbx_seq_one_letter_code
_entity_poly.pdbx_strand_id
1 'polypeptide(L)'
;MNKRHDILRVCASIRRAANPLFAEKVEIYYGPELEKGSGPEVLQLRRQGAHFYWVAVPLGSFPFWELHVGAVVNPESLRVRLGIHCLASARTAYDAFESLKTFCRAQGLEAYYSPAAGESQYVSSERLADAPETARDVAGDLFKLYDLASKSLRIV
;
A
#
# COMPACT_ATOMS: atom_id res chain seq x y z
N MET A 1 -5.97 -26.77 -0.80
CA MET A 1 -5.15 -25.57 -1.08
C MET A 1 -4.87 -24.84 0.21
N ASN A 2 -3.63 -24.41 0.45
CA ASN A 2 -3.25 -23.66 1.64
C ASN A 2 -3.39 -22.15 1.34
N LYS A 3 -4.50 -21.54 1.75
CA LYS A 3 -4.83 -20.13 1.47
C LYS A 3 -3.68 -19.17 1.81
N ARG A 4 -2.93 -19.42 2.90
CA ARG A 4 -1.78 -18.58 3.29
C ARG A 4 -0.64 -18.65 2.29
N HIS A 5 -0.37 -19.82 1.72
CA HIS A 5 0.66 -19.98 0.69
C HIS A 5 0.32 -19.19 -0.57
N ASP A 6 -0.94 -19.23 -0.99
CA ASP A 6 -1.40 -18.51 -2.19
C ASP A 6 -1.28 -16.99 -2.01
N ILE A 7 -1.67 -16.45 -0.85
CA ILE A 7 -1.54 -15.01 -0.54
C ILE A 7 -0.07 -14.56 -0.57
N LEU A 8 0.81 -15.32 0.07
CA LEU A 8 2.25 -15.01 0.10
C LEU A 8 2.86 -15.06 -1.30
N ARG A 9 2.42 -15.99 -2.14
CA ARG A 9 2.82 -16.08 -3.54
C ARG A 9 2.39 -14.85 -4.34
N VAL A 10 1.16 -14.35 -4.13
CA VAL A 10 0.68 -13.11 -4.77
C VAL A 10 1.54 -11.93 -4.34
N CYS A 11 1.73 -11.73 -3.03
CA CYS A 11 2.55 -10.63 -2.51
C CYS A 11 3.99 -10.68 -3.06
N ALA A 12 4.61 -11.85 -3.09
CA ALA A 12 5.96 -12.03 -3.63
C ALA A 12 6.04 -11.75 -5.13
N SER A 13 5.00 -12.10 -5.89
CA SER A 13 4.93 -11.83 -7.33
C SER A 13 4.80 -10.34 -7.62
N ILE A 14 3.97 -9.63 -6.87
CA ILE A 14 3.83 -8.17 -6.96
C ILE A 14 5.16 -7.50 -6.62
N ARG A 15 5.81 -7.88 -5.50
CA ARG A 15 7.12 -7.33 -5.12
C ARG A 15 8.17 -7.55 -6.19
N ARG A 16 8.26 -8.76 -6.75
CA ARG A 16 9.23 -9.09 -7.81
C ARG A 16 9.02 -8.23 -9.04
N ALA A 17 7.76 -7.98 -9.42
CA ALA A 17 7.43 -7.12 -10.55
C ALA A 17 7.63 -5.62 -10.24
N ALA A 18 7.40 -5.19 -9.01
CA ALA A 18 7.58 -3.80 -8.58
C ALA A 18 9.06 -3.41 -8.44
N ASN A 19 9.91 -4.27 -7.87
CA ASN A 19 11.34 -4.00 -7.66
C ASN A 19 12.05 -3.31 -8.85
N PRO A 20 11.99 -3.83 -10.10
CA PRO A 20 12.67 -3.18 -11.22
C PRO A 20 12.09 -1.80 -11.58
N LEU A 21 10.83 -1.50 -11.24
CA LEU A 21 10.21 -0.20 -11.52
C LEU A 21 10.67 0.89 -10.54
N PHE A 22 11.08 0.49 -9.33
CA PHE A 22 11.48 1.40 -8.25
C PHE A 22 12.98 1.37 -7.92
N ALA A 23 13.78 0.56 -8.62
CA ALA A 23 15.14 0.11 -8.26
C ALA A 23 16.16 1.21 -7.89
N GLU A 24 15.87 2.49 -8.14
CA GLU A 24 16.75 3.62 -7.84
C GLU A 24 16.01 4.81 -7.19
N LYS A 25 14.71 4.68 -6.91
CA LYS A 25 13.87 5.80 -6.46
C LYS A 25 13.55 5.74 -4.98
N VAL A 26 13.06 4.58 -4.51
CA VAL A 26 12.53 4.41 -3.16
C VAL A 26 12.68 2.96 -2.71
N GLU A 27 12.80 2.78 -1.40
CA GLU A 27 12.73 1.47 -0.77
C GLU A 27 11.31 0.89 -0.87
N ILE A 28 11.18 -0.37 -1.27
CA ILE A 28 9.91 -1.11 -1.25
C ILE A 28 9.82 -1.89 0.07
N TYR A 29 8.76 -1.62 0.82
CA TYR A 29 8.41 -2.31 2.05
C TYR A 29 7.52 -3.52 1.75
N TYR A 30 7.86 -4.65 2.36
CA TYR A 30 7.18 -5.92 2.17
C TYR A 30 6.57 -6.40 3.49
N GLY A 31 5.25 -6.32 3.59
CA GLY A 31 4.52 -6.64 4.81
C GLY A 31 4.84 -8.02 5.40
N PRO A 32 4.88 -9.11 4.61
CA PRO A 32 5.14 -10.44 5.16
C PRO A 32 6.53 -10.61 5.78
N GLU A 33 7.52 -9.82 5.37
CA GLU A 33 8.84 -9.79 6.03
C GLU A 33 8.79 -8.98 7.34
N LEU A 34 7.97 -7.93 7.39
CA LEU A 34 7.78 -7.08 8.56
C LEU A 34 6.92 -7.71 9.65
N GLU A 35 6.06 -8.69 9.33
CA GLU A 35 5.11 -9.35 10.27
C GLU A 35 5.78 -9.84 11.56
N LYS A 36 7.05 -10.24 11.49
CA LYS A 36 7.82 -10.77 12.62
C LYS A 36 8.62 -9.71 13.39
N GLY A 37 8.61 -8.47 12.93
CA GLY A 37 9.34 -7.36 13.53
C GLY A 37 8.85 -7.03 14.95
N SER A 38 9.68 -6.32 15.70
CA SER A 38 9.38 -5.82 17.05
C SER A 38 9.11 -4.32 17.09
N GLY A 39 9.05 -3.66 15.92
CA GLY A 39 8.73 -2.23 15.82
C GLY A 39 7.34 -1.91 16.40
N PRO A 40 7.15 -0.71 16.96
CA PRO A 40 5.90 -0.33 17.61
C PRO A 40 4.70 -0.41 16.65
N GLU A 41 4.87 -0.05 15.38
CA GLU A 41 3.82 -0.11 14.35
C GLU A 41 3.43 -1.57 14.05
N VAL A 42 4.41 -2.47 13.93
CA VAL A 42 4.17 -3.92 13.73
C VAL A 42 3.47 -4.54 14.93
N LEU A 43 3.85 -4.14 16.16
CA LEU A 43 3.19 -4.58 17.38
C LEU A 43 1.74 -4.10 17.44
N GLN A 44 1.48 -2.84 17.07
CA GLN A 44 0.13 -2.28 17.01
C GLN A 44 -0.74 -3.02 15.99
N LEU A 45 -0.27 -3.17 14.75
CA LEU A 45 -1.00 -3.87 13.69
C LEU A 45 -1.39 -5.29 14.12
N ARG A 46 -0.47 -6.04 14.76
CA ARG A 46 -0.78 -7.38 15.28
C ARG A 46 -1.82 -7.35 16.39
N ARG A 47 -1.72 -6.41 17.34
CA ARG A 47 -2.72 -6.25 18.43
C ARG A 47 -4.11 -5.93 17.89
N GLN A 48 -4.18 -5.22 16.77
CA GLN A 48 -5.43 -4.83 16.11
C GLN A 48 -5.93 -5.87 15.10
N GLY A 49 -5.24 -7.01 14.94
CA GLY A 49 -5.63 -8.07 14.00
C GLY A 49 -5.45 -7.70 12.52
N ALA A 50 -4.64 -6.68 12.21
CA ALA A 50 -4.31 -6.34 10.83
C ALA A 50 -3.44 -7.43 10.18
N HIS A 51 -3.64 -7.65 8.88
CA HIS A 51 -2.82 -8.56 8.12
C HIS A 51 -1.64 -7.85 7.45
N PHE A 52 -0.57 -8.61 7.20
CA PHE A 52 0.67 -8.12 6.61
C PHE A 52 0.81 -8.42 5.11
N TYR A 53 -0.30 -8.73 4.44
CA TYR A 53 -0.30 -9.10 3.03
C TYR A 53 -0.34 -7.88 2.11
N TRP A 54 0.79 -7.19 1.98
CA TRP A 54 0.90 -5.98 1.17
C TRP A 54 2.33 -5.71 0.68
N VAL A 55 2.44 -4.90 -0.37
CA VAL A 55 3.68 -4.32 -0.91
C VAL A 55 3.47 -2.82 -0.95
N ALA A 56 4.39 -2.03 -0.39
CA ALA A 56 4.18 -0.59 -0.27
C ALA A 56 5.47 0.20 -0.44
N VAL A 57 5.33 1.48 -0.80
CA VAL A 57 6.43 2.42 -1.01
C VAL A 57 6.15 3.74 -0.30
N PRO A 58 7.12 4.34 0.41
CA PRO A 58 6.93 5.64 1.05
C PRO A 58 6.62 6.71 -0.01
N LEU A 59 5.81 7.69 0.36
CA LEU A 59 5.39 8.76 -0.54
C LEU A 59 5.93 10.12 -0.08
N GLY A 60 6.59 10.84 -0.98
CA GLY A 60 7.24 12.11 -0.66
C GLY A 60 8.42 11.94 0.29
N SER A 61 8.63 12.93 1.16
CA SER A 61 9.69 12.93 2.18
C SER A 61 9.23 12.38 3.54
N PHE A 62 8.04 11.78 3.61
CA PHE A 62 7.47 11.29 4.86
C PHE A 62 8.01 9.89 5.22
N PRO A 63 8.10 9.57 6.52
CA PRO A 63 8.36 8.20 6.96
C PRO A 63 7.34 7.22 6.38
N PHE A 64 7.79 6.00 6.06
CA PHE A 64 6.95 4.95 5.45
C PHE A 64 5.62 4.75 6.18
N TRP A 65 5.65 4.61 7.52
CA TRP A 65 4.45 4.38 8.30
C TRP A 65 3.49 5.57 8.35
N GLU A 66 3.95 6.77 8.02
CA GLU A 66 3.11 7.97 8.04
C GLU A 66 2.37 8.19 6.72
N LEU A 67 3.04 8.00 5.58
CA LEU A 67 2.44 8.16 4.25
C LEU A 67 3.10 7.25 3.22
N HIS A 68 2.30 6.38 2.59
CA HIS A 68 2.80 5.45 1.57
C HIS A 68 1.74 5.11 0.53
N VAL A 69 2.20 4.58 -0.61
CA VAL A 69 1.33 3.95 -1.61
C VAL A 69 1.45 2.44 -1.47
N GLY A 70 0.33 1.74 -1.40
CA GLY A 70 0.27 0.31 -1.11
C GLY A 70 -0.52 -0.48 -2.14
N ALA A 71 -0.10 -1.73 -2.35
CA ALA A 71 -0.88 -2.80 -2.94
C ALA A 71 -1.21 -3.80 -1.83
N VAL A 72 -2.48 -3.88 -1.43
CA VAL A 72 -2.95 -4.71 -0.31
C VAL A 72 -3.72 -5.91 -0.86
N VAL A 73 -3.31 -7.12 -0.49
CA VAL A 73 -3.96 -8.37 -0.87
C VAL A 73 -5.02 -8.73 0.15
N ASN A 74 -6.27 -8.87 -0.30
CA ASN A 74 -7.37 -9.38 0.51
C ASN A 74 -7.17 -10.90 0.74
N PRO A 75 -7.01 -11.36 2.00
CA PRO A 75 -6.75 -12.76 2.30
C PRO A 75 -7.94 -13.70 2.02
N GLU A 76 -9.15 -13.16 1.88
CA GLU A 76 -10.37 -13.94 1.63
C GLU A 76 -10.58 -14.23 0.15
N SER A 77 -10.24 -13.27 -0.71
CA SER A 77 -10.54 -13.29 -2.14
C SER A 77 -9.31 -13.36 -3.05
N LEU A 78 -8.09 -13.18 -2.49
CA LEU A 78 -6.83 -13.01 -3.22
C LEU A 78 -6.82 -11.78 -4.15
N ARG A 79 -7.83 -10.91 -4.05
CA ARG A 79 -7.90 -9.68 -4.83
C ARG A 79 -7.03 -8.60 -4.20
N VAL A 80 -6.55 -7.69 -5.03
CA VAL A 80 -5.67 -6.61 -4.63
C VAL A 80 -6.39 -5.28 -4.74
N ARG A 81 -6.21 -4.42 -3.75
CA ARG A 81 -6.51 -2.99 -3.83
C ARG A 81 -5.21 -2.21 -3.88
N LEU A 82 -5.19 -1.16 -4.70
CA LEU A 82 -4.16 -0.14 -4.61
C LEU A 82 -4.69 1.02 -3.78
N GLY A 83 -3.81 1.72 -3.10
CA GLY A 83 -4.22 2.93 -2.39
C GLY A 83 -3.07 3.78 -1.91
N ILE A 84 -3.43 4.95 -1.42
CA ILE A 84 -2.56 5.85 -0.66
C ILE A 84 -3.03 5.79 0.79
N HIS A 85 -2.10 5.58 1.70
CA HIS A 85 -2.34 5.26 3.09
C HIS A 85 -1.66 6.31 3.96
N CYS A 86 -2.38 6.86 4.93
CA CYS A 86 -1.85 7.83 5.87
C CYS A 86 -2.20 7.42 7.29
N LEU A 87 -1.20 7.40 8.18
CA LEU A 87 -1.44 7.22 9.60
C LEU A 87 -2.25 8.40 10.14
N ALA A 88 -3.41 8.14 10.75
CA ALA A 88 -4.33 9.20 11.15
C ALA A 88 -3.76 10.15 12.22
N SER A 89 -2.77 9.71 13.00
CA SER A 89 -2.10 10.53 14.01
C SER A 89 -0.94 11.38 13.47
N ALA A 90 -0.49 11.16 12.23
CA ALA A 90 0.64 11.87 11.63
C ALA A 90 0.18 13.18 10.96
N ARG A 91 -0.02 14.25 11.76
CA ARG A 91 -0.63 15.51 11.30
C ARG A 91 -0.02 16.08 10.01
N THR A 92 1.30 16.22 9.94
CA THR A 92 1.96 16.79 8.76
C THR A 92 1.78 15.93 7.51
N ALA A 93 1.87 14.60 7.66
CA ALA A 93 1.58 13.66 6.57
C ALA A 93 0.10 13.72 6.16
N TYR A 94 -0.80 13.94 7.12
CA TYR A 94 -2.24 14.02 6.89
C TYR A 94 -2.64 15.25 6.07
N ASP A 95 -2.04 16.41 6.33
CA ASP A 95 -2.30 17.61 5.53
C ASP A 95 -1.85 17.42 4.07
N ALA A 96 -0.69 16.79 3.88
CA ALA A 96 -0.20 16.43 2.55
C ALA A 96 -1.09 15.36 1.87
N PHE A 97 -1.57 14.37 2.63
CA PHE A 97 -2.51 13.34 2.19
C PHE A 97 -3.84 13.94 1.73
N GLU A 98 -4.41 14.88 2.49
CA GLU A 98 -5.67 15.54 2.11
C GLU A 98 -5.52 16.43 0.88
N SER A 99 -4.31 16.96 0.62
CA SER A 99 -4.02 17.69 -0.62
C SER A 99 -4.22 16.82 -1.88
N LEU A 100 -4.10 15.49 -1.76
CA LEU A 100 -4.27 14.54 -2.85
C LEU A 100 -5.74 14.18 -3.13
N LYS A 101 -6.70 14.61 -2.31
CA LYS A 101 -8.11 14.22 -2.42
C LYS A 101 -8.70 14.35 -3.81
N THR A 102 -8.48 15.48 -4.48
CA THR A 102 -8.99 15.72 -5.84
C THR A 102 -8.32 14.77 -6.85
N PHE A 103 -7.01 14.57 -6.71
CA PHE A 103 -6.26 13.61 -7.53
C PHE A 103 -6.79 12.18 -7.34
N CYS A 104 -6.93 11.73 -6.09
CA CYS A 104 -7.43 10.41 -5.73
C CYS A 104 -8.80 10.13 -6.35
N ARG A 105 -9.74 11.08 -6.24
CA ARG A 105 -11.06 10.99 -6.86
C ARG A 105 -10.99 10.89 -8.39
N ALA A 106 -10.10 11.67 -9.03
CA ALA A 106 -9.89 11.60 -10.47
C ALA A 106 -9.28 10.25 -10.92
N GLN A 107 -8.56 9.56 -10.05
CA GLN A 107 -8.07 8.19 -10.29
C GLN A 107 -9.09 7.10 -9.93
N GLY A 108 -10.32 7.47 -9.51
CA GLY A 108 -11.33 6.50 -9.07
C GLY A 108 -11.01 5.85 -7.73
N LEU A 109 -10.23 6.50 -6.87
CA LEU A 109 -9.97 6.05 -5.50
C LEU A 109 -11.01 6.62 -4.55
N GLU A 110 -11.51 5.76 -3.65
CA GLU A 110 -12.53 6.09 -2.67
C GLU A 110 -11.92 6.22 -1.28
N ALA A 111 -12.47 7.14 -0.48
CA ALA A 111 -12.05 7.31 0.91
C ALA A 111 -12.46 6.08 1.72
N TYR A 112 -11.50 5.55 2.48
CA TYR A 112 -11.68 4.41 3.37
C TYR A 112 -10.88 4.64 4.64
N TYR A 113 -11.44 4.28 5.79
CA TYR A 113 -10.70 4.24 7.04
C TYR A 113 -10.49 2.78 7.44
N SER A 114 -9.25 2.43 7.77
CA SER A 114 -8.88 1.11 8.28
C SER A 114 -8.71 1.19 9.80
N PRO A 115 -9.70 0.76 10.61
CA PRO A 115 -9.58 0.77 12.06
C PRO A 115 -8.44 -0.12 12.56
N ALA A 116 -8.17 -1.23 11.84
CA ALA A 116 -7.14 -2.18 12.19
C ALA A 116 -5.71 -1.64 11.96
N ALA A 117 -5.55 -0.67 11.07
CA ALA A 117 -4.26 -0.01 10.83
C ALA A 117 -4.16 1.39 11.47
N GLY A 118 -5.30 1.97 11.91
CA GLY A 118 -5.34 3.37 12.32
C GLY A 118 -5.08 4.34 11.16
N GLU A 119 -5.42 3.94 9.95
CA GLU A 119 -5.07 4.66 8.72
C GLU A 119 -6.29 5.25 8.02
N SER A 120 -6.15 6.49 7.56
CA SER A 120 -7.00 7.05 6.51
C SER A 120 -6.42 6.69 5.14
N GLN A 121 -7.27 6.27 4.21
CA GLN A 121 -6.84 5.73 2.92
C GLN A 121 -7.70 6.27 1.78
N TYR A 122 -7.09 6.37 0.60
CA TYR A 122 -7.80 6.44 -0.68
C TYR A 122 -7.49 5.15 -1.44
N VAL A 123 -8.49 4.29 -1.68
CA VAL A 123 -8.29 2.95 -2.24
C VAL A 123 -9.07 2.71 -3.52
N SER A 124 -8.53 1.88 -4.40
CA SER A 124 -9.21 1.44 -5.62
C SER A 124 -10.24 0.35 -5.30
N SER A 125 -11.09 0.06 -6.29
CA SER A 125 -11.81 -1.22 -6.34
C SER A 125 -10.85 -2.42 -6.30
N GLU A 126 -11.34 -3.56 -5.83
CA GLU A 126 -10.59 -4.82 -5.85
C GLU A 126 -10.46 -5.42 -7.25
N ARG A 127 -9.29 -5.97 -7.56
CA ARG A 127 -9.05 -6.75 -8.80
C ARG A 127 -8.27 -8.02 -8.53
N LEU A 128 -8.48 -9.04 -9.37
CA LEU A 128 -7.78 -10.32 -9.23
C LEU A 128 -6.29 -10.17 -9.59
N ALA A 129 -5.43 -10.87 -8.84
CA ALA A 129 -3.99 -10.95 -9.07
C ALA A 129 -3.49 -12.41 -8.96
N ASP A 130 -4.18 -13.32 -9.64
CA ASP A 130 -3.99 -14.78 -9.54
C ASP A 130 -2.96 -15.34 -10.53
N ALA A 131 -2.51 -14.54 -11.50
CA ALA A 131 -1.53 -14.92 -12.51
C ALA A 131 -0.33 -13.95 -12.61
N PRO A 132 0.85 -14.38 -13.11
CA PRO A 132 2.05 -13.55 -13.21
C PRO A 132 1.85 -12.23 -13.96
N GLU A 133 1.07 -12.24 -15.04
CA GLU A 133 0.69 -11.06 -15.84
C GLU A 133 -0.09 -10.04 -15.00
N THR A 134 -1.10 -10.49 -14.27
CA THR A 134 -1.89 -9.63 -13.39
C THR A 134 -1.06 -9.02 -12.26
N ALA A 135 -0.04 -9.74 -11.75
CA ALA A 135 0.89 -9.18 -10.76
C ALA A 135 1.79 -8.08 -11.35
N ARG A 136 2.17 -8.19 -12.64
CA ARG A 136 2.90 -7.12 -13.34
C ARG A 136 2.02 -5.89 -13.57
N ASP A 137 0.75 -6.09 -13.94
CA ASP A 137 -0.19 -4.98 -14.11
C ASP A 137 -0.42 -4.23 -12.79
N VAL A 138 -0.59 -4.97 -11.69
CA VAL A 138 -0.69 -4.39 -10.34
C VAL A 138 0.57 -3.61 -9.98
N ALA A 139 1.76 -4.14 -10.26
CA ALA A 139 3.02 -3.44 -9.99
C ALA A 139 3.18 -2.17 -10.86
N GLY A 140 2.80 -2.23 -12.13
CA GLY A 140 2.79 -1.08 -13.03
C GLY A 140 1.84 0.02 -12.55
N ASP A 141 0.65 -0.35 -12.11
CA ASP A 141 -0.33 0.61 -11.58
C ASP A 141 0.07 1.14 -10.20
N LEU A 142 0.72 0.33 -9.35
CA LEU A 142 1.33 0.81 -8.10
C LEU A 142 2.36 1.91 -8.40
N PHE A 143 3.24 1.68 -9.37
CA PHE A 143 4.22 2.66 -9.80
C PHE A 143 3.58 3.90 -10.40
N LYS A 144 2.56 3.75 -11.25
CA LYS A 144 1.81 4.87 -11.83
C LYS A 144 1.14 5.72 -10.74
N LEU A 145 0.49 5.07 -9.77
CA LEU A 145 -0.14 5.76 -8.64
C LEU A 145 0.90 6.52 -7.82
N TYR A 146 2.03 5.88 -7.51
CA TYR A 146 3.16 6.52 -6.82
C TYR A 146 3.69 7.73 -7.58
N ASP A 147 3.97 7.61 -8.88
CA ASP A 147 4.55 8.68 -9.70
C ASP A 147 3.61 9.88 -9.79
N LEU A 148 2.32 9.64 -10.04
CA LEU A 148 1.31 10.71 -10.11
C LEU A 148 1.04 11.35 -8.76
N ALA A 149 0.96 10.55 -7.68
CA ALA A 149 0.77 11.07 -6.33
C ALA A 149 1.98 11.91 -5.90
N SER A 150 3.21 11.46 -6.18
CA SER A 150 4.43 12.18 -5.84
C SER A 150 4.50 13.56 -6.53
N LYS A 151 4.01 13.66 -7.77
CA LYS A 151 3.93 14.93 -8.52
C LYS A 151 2.79 15.83 -8.06
N SER A 152 1.74 15.25 -7.47
CA SER A 152 0.54 15.98 -7.03
C SER A 152 0.59 16.37 -5.56
N LEU A 153 1.46 15.74 -4.78
CA LEU A 153 1.61 15.95 -3.34
C LEU A 153 2.06 17.38 -3.08
N ARG A 154 1.30 18.10 -2.25
CA ARG A 154 1.69 19.42 -1.78
C ARG A 154 2.14 19.27 -0.33
N ILE A 155 3.37 19.68 -0.05
CA ILE A 155 3.86 19.85 1.31
C ILE A 155 3.39 21.23 1.74
N VAL A 156 2.44 21.27 2.67
CA VAL A 156 1.84 22.51 3.21
C VAL A 156 2.64 22.99 4.40
#